data_AF-A0A954K4M3-F1
#
_entry.id   AF-A0A954K4M3-F1
#
_cell.length_a   1.000
_cell.length_b   1.000
_cell.length_c   1.000
_cell.angle_alpha   90.00
_cell.angle_beta   90.00
_cell.angle_gamma   90.00
#
_symmetry.space_group_name_H-M   'P 1'
#
loop_
_entity.id
_entity.type
_entity.pdbx_description
1 polymer ?
#
loop_
_entity_poly.entity_id
_entity_poly.type
_entity_poly.pdbx_seq_one_letter_code
_entity_poly.pdbx_strand_id
1 'polypeptide(L)'
;LRSEVKRIVVSAIDLSEISPPAGLLDIQRLEDQLIVTVDGAAGFVERLSDQGIEHEVVDLCLDEIFEAFVIGRTHGWPQAGTPVVV
;
A
#
# COMPACT_ATOMS: atom_id res chain seq x y z
N LEU A 1 -4.64 -9.65 16.14
CA LEU A 1 -3.96 -8.34 16.33
C LEU A 1 -2.69 -8.17 15.51
N ARG A 2 -1.76 -9.14 15.42
CA ARG A 2 -0.52 -8.97 14.60
C ARG A 2 -0.48 -9.75 13.29
N SER A 3 -1.41 -10.68 13.05
CA SER A 3 -1.38 -11.58 11.90
C SER A 3 -2.01 -11.01 10.62
N GLU A 4 -2.50 -9.78 10.67
CA GLU A 4 -3.31 -9.19 9.59
C GLU A 4 -2.58 -8.06 8.85
N VAL A 5 -1.34 -7.76 9.25
CA VAL A 5 -0.49 -6.79 8.57
C VAL A 5 0.18 -7.46 7.38
N LYS A 6 -0.03 -6.90 6.19
CA LYS A 6 0.62 -7.36 4.96
C LYS A 6 1.25 -6.18 4.24
N ARG A 7 2.31 -6.48 3.49
CA ARG A 7 2.83 -5.57 2.47
C ARG A 7 2.21 -5.95 1.15
N ILE A 8 1.73 -4.96 0.42
CA ILE A 8 1.11 -5.13 -0.88
C ILE A 8 1.95 -4.32 -1.86
N VAL A 9 2.53 -5.01 -2.84
CA VAL A 9 3.27 -4.39 -3.92
C VAL A 9 2.32 -4.27 -5.10
N VAL A 10 2.07 -3.06 -5.57
CA VAL A 10 1.12 -2.78 -6.63
C VAL A 10 1.86 -2.18 -7.82
N SER A 11 1.55 -2.61 -9.04
CA SER A 11 2.07 -1.94 -10.23
C SER A 11 1.45 -0.53 -10.33
N ALA A 12 2.28 0.51 -10.34
CA ALA A 12 1.87 1.91 -10.10
C ALA A 12 1.21 2.60 -11.31
N ILE A 13 0.63 1.83 -12.24
CA ILE A 13 0.21 2.34 -13.54
C ILE A 13 -1.03 3.23 -13.41
N ASP A 14 -1.96 2.95 -12.49
CA ASP A 14 -3.11 3.83 -12.23
C ASP A 14 -3.77 3.61 -10.85
N LEU A 15 -3.16 4.14 -9.79
CA LEU A 15 -3.75 4.13 -8.43
C LEU A 15 -4.46 5.44 -8.06
N SER A 16 -4.58 6.36 -9.02
CA SER A 16 -5.18 7.69 -8.85
C SER A 16 -6.67 7.62 -8.48
N GLU A 17 -7.37 6.57 -8.89
CA GLU A 17 -8.80 6.35 -8.61
C GLU A 17 -9.06 5.58 -7.31
N ILE A 18 -8.01 5.09 -6.64
CA ILE A 18 -8.15 4.26 -5.45
C ILE A 18 -7.91 5.07 -4.18
N SER A 19 -8.89 5.00 -3.29
CA SER A 19 -8.78 5.56 -1.95
C SER A 19 -7.81 4.74 -1.08
N PRO A 20 -6.97 5.40 -0.26
CA PRO A 20 -6.04 4.74 0.63
C PRO A 20 -6.76 3.76 1.57
N PRO A 21 -6.12 2.64 1.94
CA PRO A 21 -6.69 1.72 2.92
C PRO A 21 -6.75 2.37 4.31
N ALA A 22 -7.80 2.08 5.08
CA ALA A 22 -8.01 2.66 6.40
C ALA A 22 -6.89 2.31 7.41
N GLY A 23 -6.26 1.14 7.26
CA GLY A 23 -5.15 0.67 8.08
C GLY A 23 -3.78 0.92 7.46
N LEU A 24 -3.61 1.95 6.63
CA LEU A 24 -2.32 2.27 6.02
C LEU A 24 -1.28 2.58 7.11
N LEU A 25 -0.24 1.75 7.18
CA LEU A 25 0.89 1.93 8.11
C LEU A 25 2.06 2.61 7.41
N ASP A 26 2.38 2.17 6.19
CA ASP A 26 3.52 2.69 5.45
C ASP A 26 3.24 2.67 3.95
N ILE A 27 3.76 3.66 3.24
CA ILE A 27 3.72 3.74 1.78
C ILE A 27 5.08 4.16 1.24
N GLN A 28 5.55 3.39 0.27
CA GLN A 28 6.79 3.65 -0.44
C GLN A 28 6.51 3.59 -1.94
N ARG A 29 6.97 4.60 -2.67
CA ARG A 29 6.86 4.63 -4.12
C ARG A 29 8.23 4.35 -4.72
N LEU A 30 8.28 3.38 -5.61
CA LEU A 30 9.52 2.91 -6.24
C LEU A 30 9.30 2.85 -7.74
N GLU A 31 9.77 3.86 -8.48
CA GLU A 31 9.65 3.97 -9.96
C GLU A 31 8.26 3.57 -10.51
N ASP A 32 8.08 2.29 -10.89
CA ASP A 32 6.85 1.72 -11.45
C ASP A 32 6.00 0.88 -10.45
N GLN A 33 6.32 0.93 -9.16
CA GLN A 33 5.65 0.16 -8.12
C GLN A 33 5.28 1.03 -6.92
N LEU A 34 4.15 0.69 -6.32
CA LEU A 34 3.72 1.22 -5.03
C LEU A 34 3.71 0.10 -4.00
N ILE A 35 4.53 0.26 -2.98
CA ILE A 35 4.63 -0.67 -1.86
C ILE A 35 3.82 -0.07 -0.72
N VAL A 36 2.82 -0.82 -0.26
CA VAL A 36 1.85 -0.37 0.75
C VAL A 36 1.81 -1.38 1.87
N THR A 37 2.15 -0.98 3.08
CA THR A 37 1.99 -1.82 4.28
C THR A 37 0.69 -1.45 4.97
N VAL A 38 -0.19 -2.44 5.16
CA VAL A 38 -1.56 -2.23 5.64
C VAL A 38 -1.89 -3.22 6.75
N ASP A 39 -2.47 -2.71 7.84
CA ASP A 39 -3.16 -3.51 8.84
C ASP A 39 -4.58 -3.82 8.37
N GLY A 40 -4.92 -5.11 8.25
CA GLY A 40 -6.21 -5.55 7.69
C GLY A 40 -6.24 -5.53 6.16
N ALA A 41 -5.22 -6.09 5.53
CA ALA A 41 -5.02 -6.05 4.07
C ALA A 41 -6.14 -6.68 3.21
N ALA A 42 -6.96 -7.58 3.78
CA ALA A 42 -7.94 -8.37 3.03
C ALA A 42 -8.90 -7.52 2.19
N GLY A 43 -9.51 -6.49 2.79
CA GLY A 43 -10.46 -5.62 2.07
C GLY A 43 -9.78 -4.70 1.05
N PHE A 44 -8.48 -4.45 1.17
CA PHE A 44 -7.75 -3.67 0.17
C PHE A 44 -7.33 -4.53 -1.03
N VAL A 45 -6.87 -5.74 -0.78
CA VAL A 45 -6.55 -6.76 -1.80
C VAL A 45 -7.78 -7.10 -2.65
N GLU A 46 -8.95 -7.25 -2.02
CA GLU A 46 -10.22 -7.47 -2.73
C GLU A 46 -10.55 -6.32 -3.68
N ARG A 47 -10.41 -5.07 -3.23
CA ARG A 47 -10.62 -3.89 -4.10
C ARG A 47 -9.63 -3.84 -5.27
N LEU A 48 -8.35 -4.15 -5.05
CA LEU A 48 -7.36 -4.19 -6.13
C LEU A 48 -7.70 -5.28 -7.16
N SER A 49 -8.14 -6.44 -6.67
CA SER A 49 -8.58 -7.56 -7.52
C SER A 49 -9.82 -7.21 -8.35
N ASP A 50 -10.81 -6.55 -7.74
CA ASP A 50 -12.05 -6.10 -8.41
C ASP A 50 -11.77 -5.09 -9.54
N GLN A 51 -10.78 -4.23 -9.34
CA GLN A 51 -10.32 -3.26 -10.35
C GLN A 51 -9.37 -3.88 -11.40
N GLY A 52 -9.04 -5.18 -11.29
CA GLY A 52 -8.12 -5.86 -12.20
C GLY A 52 -6.67 -5.36 -12.10
N ILE A 53 -6.29 -4.79 -10.96
CA ILE A 53 -4.96 -4.23 -10.74
C ILE A 53 -4.01 -5.33 -10.28
N GLU A 54 -2.90 -5.45 -10.99
CA GLU A 54 -1.85 -6.40 -10.64
C GLU A 54 -1.17 -6.00 -9.33
N HIS A 55 -1.20 -6.93 -8.37
CA HIS A 55 -0.65 -6.75 -7.05
C HIS A 55 -0.09 -8.06 -6.50
N GLU A 56 0.91 -7.94 -5.64
CA GLU A 56 1.53 -9.02 -4.89
C GLU A 56 1.33 -8.79 -3.40
N VAL A 57 0.94 -9.83 -2.67
CA VAL A 57 0.78 -9.78 -1.21
C VAL A 57 1.98 -10.49 -0.57
N VAL A 58 2.72 -9.73 0.23
CA VAL A 58 3.93 -10.18 0.92
C VAL A 58 3.67 -10.25 2.42
N ASP A 59 4.00 -11.41 2.98
CA ASP A 59 4.02 -11.66 4.42
C ASP A 59 5.22 -10.97 5.08
N LEU A 60 4.96 -10.28 6.19
CA LEU A 60 5.97 -9.53 6.92
C LEU A 60 6.40 -10.25 8.20
N CYS A 61 7.70 -10.15 8.50
CA CYS A 61 8.22 -10.57 9.80
C CYS A 61 7.82 -9.57 10.91
N LEU A 62 7.95 -10.01 12.17
CA LEU A 62 7.57 -9.19 13.33
C LEU A 62 8.34 -7.87 13.42
N ASP A 63 9.61 -7.87 13.00
CA ASP A 63 10.47 -6.67 13.00
C ASP A 63 10.00 -5.66 11.93
N GLU A 64 9.66 -6.13 10.73
CA GLU A 64 9.15 -5.29 9.65
C GLU A 64 7.78 -4.69 9.99
N ILE A 65 6.91 -5.47 10.64
CA ILE A 65 5.63 -4.97 11.15
C ILE A 65 5.89 -3.85 12.17
N PHE A 66 6.81 -4.05 13.11
CA PHE A 66 7.13 -3.05 14.12
C PHE A 66 7.71 -1.77 13.49
N GLU A 67 8.61 -1.92 12.52
CA GLU A 67 9.16 -0.80 11.75
C GLU A 67 8.06 0.01 11.07
N ALA A 68 7.10 -0.65 10.40
CA ALA A 68 5.97 0.02 9.76
C ALA A 68 5.09 0.78 10.77
N PHE A 69 4.89 0.26 11.99
CA PHE A 69 4.13 0.96 13.02
C PHE A 69 4.87 2.16 13.63
N VAL A 70 6.20 2.11 13.73
CA VAL A 70 7.00 3.13 14.42
C VAL A 70 7.52 4.21 13.47
N ILE A 71 7.93 3.81 12.26
CA ILE A 71 8.61 4.65 11.27
C ILE A 71 7.73 4.90 10.04
N GLY A 72 6.64 4.14 9.87
CA GLY A 72 5.81 4.16 8.67
C GLY A 72 5.35 5.56 8.26
N ARG A 73 5.43 5.81 6.95
CA ARG A 73 5.08 7.10 6.34
C ARG A 73 3.79 6.92 5.57
N THR A 74 2.69 7.49 6.05
CA THR A 74 1.37 7.40 5.40
C THR A 74 1.10 8.52 4.39
N HIS A 75 1.96 9.54 4.34
CA HIS A 75 1.75 10.77 3.55
C HIS A 75 2.12 10.63 2.06
N GLY A 76 2.59 9.46 1.62
CA GLY A 76 3.05 9.21 0.24
C GLY A 76 1.96 8.75 -0.74
N TRP A 77 0.68 8.76 -0.35
CA TRP A 77 -0.40 8.27 -1.20
C TRP A 77 -0.56 9.13 -2.46
N PRO A 78 -0.68 8.53 -3.66
CA PRO A 78 -0.92 9.29 -4.89
C PRO A 78 -2.26 10.04 -4.77
N GLN A 79 -2.20 11.36 -4.68
CA GLN A 79 -3.41 12.19 -4.71
C GLN A 79 -3.93 12.24 -6.14
N ALA A 80 -5.24 12.04 -6.29
CA ALA A 80 -5.93 12.27 -7.56
C ALA A 80 -5.69 13.71 -8.02
N GLY A 81 -4.99 13.88 -9.15
CA GLY A 81 -4.92 15.15 -9.86
C GLY A 81 -3.66 16.02 -9.66
N THR A 82 -2.61 15.55 -9.00
CA THR A 82 -1.34 16.31 -8.98
C THR A 82 -0.39 15.79 -10.07
N PRO A 83 -0.26 16.47 -11.23
CA PRO A 83 0.79 16.15 -12.17
C PRO A 83 2.13 16.40 -11.48
N VAL A 84 3.01 15.39 -11.48
CA VAL A 84 4.40 15.56 -11.08
C VAL A 84 5.04 16.47 -12.12
N VAL A 85 5.27 17.74 -11.74
CA VAL A 85 6.14 18.63 -12.50
C VAL A 85 7.56 18.14 -12.24
N VAL A 86 8.14 17.50 -13.25
CA VAL A 86 9.56 17.09 -13.31
C VAL A 86 10.45 18.32 -13.42
#